data_AF-G5RQC5-F1
#
_entry.id   AF-G5RQC5-F1
#
_cell.length_a   1.000
_cell.length_b   1.000
_cell.length_c   1.000
_cell.angle_alpha   90.00
_cell.angle_beta   90.00
_cell.angle_gamma   90.00
#
_symmetry.space_group_name_H-M   'P 1'
#
loop_
_entity.id
_entity.type
_entity.pdbx_description
1 polymer ?
#
loop_
_entity_poly.entity_id
_entity_poly.type
_entity_poly.pdbx_seq_one_letter_code
_entity_poly.pdbx_strand_id
1 'polypeptide(L)'
;ARQVNPDMADYIKKLKLPGIHLREESRRYYPSGEVTAHLIGFTNVDSQGIEGVEKSFDKWLTGQPGERIVRKDRYGRVIEDISSTDSQAAHNLALSIDERLQALVYRELNNAVAFNKAESGSAVLVDVNTGEVLAMANSPSYNPNNLAGTPKDAMRNRTITDVFEPGSTVKPMVVMTALQRSAVSSTKIPRFSAVSSTKIRC
;
A
#
# COMPACT_ATOMS: atom_id res chain seq x y z
N ALA A 1 22.85 -16.50 -5.84
CA ALA A 1 22.04 -15.35 -6.29
C ALA A 1 20.56 -15.69 -6.07
N ARG A 2 19.71 -14.71 -5.74
CA ARG A 2 18.26 -14.90 -5.58
C ARG A 2 17.50 -14.13 -6.68
N GLN A 3 16.28 -14.56 -6.98
CA GLN A 3 15.37 -13.88 -7.94
C GLN A 3 16.00 -13.57 -9.30
N VAL A 4 16.68 -14.54 -9.90
CA VAL A 4 17.32 -14.42 -11.22
C VAL A 4 16.27 -14.54 -12.32
N ASN A 5 16.46 -13.87 -13.46
CA ASN A 5 15.58 -14.01 -14.62
C ASN A 5 15.46 -15.50 -15.03
N PRO A 6 14.25 -16.05 -15.25
CA PRO A 6 14.04 -17.41 -15.77
C PRO A 6 14.96 -17.81 -16.93
N ASP A 7 15.18 -16.93 -17.91
CA ASP A 7 16.05 -17.23 -19.06
C ASP A 7 17.50 -17.51 -18.65
N MET A 8 17.98 -16.77 -17.65
CA MET A 8 19.32 -16.95 -17.09
C MET A 8 19.40 -18.21 -16.24
N ALA A 9 18.34 -18.51 -15.48
CA ALA A 9 18.24 -19.76 -14.72
C ALA A 9 18.27 -20.98 -15.65
N ASP A 10 17.56 -20.94 -16.77
CA ASP A 10 17.55 -21.98 -17.79
C ASP A 10 18.91 -22.16 -18.47
N TYR A 11 19.61 -21.07 -18.74
CA TYR A 11 20.99 -21.13 -19.24
C TYR A 11 21.92 -21.83 -18.25
N ILE A 12 21.86 -21.48 -16.96
CA ILE A 12 22.68 -22.11 -15.91
C ILE A 12 22.31 -23.59 -15.73
N LYS A 13 21.02 -23.93 -15.82
CA LYS A 13 20.54 -25.32 -15.75
C LYS A 13 21.15 -26.17 -16.87
N LYS A 14 21.27 -25.63 -18.08
CA LYS A 14 21.88 -26.31 -19.24
C LYS A 14 23.38 -26.55 -19.07
N LEU A 15 24.08 -25.72 -18.30
CA LEU A 15 25.53 -25.87 -18.04
C LEU A 15 25.88 -27.08 -17.15
N LYS A 16 24.88 -27.71 -16.48
CA LYS A 16 25.06 -28.92 -15.64
C LYS A 16 26.24 -28.83 -14.65
N LEU A 17 26.44 -27.65 -14.07
CA LEU A 17 27.55 -27.39 -13.16
C LEU A 17 27.34 -28.18 -11.85
N PRO A 18 28.33 -28.97 -11.39
CA PRO A 18 28.22 -29.74 -10.16
C PRO A 18 28.11 -28.80 -8.95
N GLY A 19 27.17 -29.09 -8.04
CA GLY A 19 26.96 -28.31 -6.82
C GLY A 19 26.06 -27.08 -6.95
N ILE A 20 25.54 -26.79 -8.15
CA ILE A 20 24.57 -25.70 -8.36
C ILE A 20 23.15 -26.27 -8.44
N HIS A 21 22.28 -25.78 -7.55
CA HIS A 21 20.87 -26.13 -7.53
C HIS A 21 20.03 -24.88 -7.77
N LEU A 22 18.99 -25.01 -8.59
CA LEU A 22 18.01 -23.95 -8.82
C LEU A 22 16.78 -24.21 -7.95
N ARG A 23 16.29 -23.15 -7.32
CA ARG A 23 15.03 -23.15 -6.58
C ARG A 23 14.14 -22.10 -7.21
N GLU A 24 12.91 -22.48 -7.53
CA GLU A 24 11.91 -21.52 -7.99
C GLU A 24 11.52 -20.61 -6.82
N GLU A 25 11.57 -19.31 -7.06
CA GLU A 25 11.15 -18.26 -6.13
C GLU A 25 10.21 -17.32 -6.88
N SER A 26 9.16 -16.86 -6.20
CA SER A 26 8.28 -15.82 -6.72
C SER A 26 8.83 -14.44 -6.37
N ARG A 27 8.57 -13.46 -7.25
CA ARG A 27 8.81 -12.05 -6.99
C ARG A 27 7.55 -11.27 -7.38
N ARG A 28 7.15 -10.32 -6.55
CA ARG A 28 6.01 -9.44 -6.82
C ARG A 28 6.38 -8.40 -7.89
N TYR A 29 5.43 -8.13 -8.78
CA TYR A 29 5.53 -7.09 -9.81
C TYR A 29 4.32 -6.17 -9.69
N TYR A 30 4.56 -4.86 -9.74
CA TYR A 30 3.54 -3.83 -9.54
C TYR A 30 3.36 -3.03 -10.83
N PRO A 31 2.33 -3.32 -11.65
CA PRO A 31 2.15 -2.70 -12.97
C PRO A 31 1.96 -1.18 -12.91
N SER A 32 1.14 -0.70 -11.97
CA SER A 32 0.83 0.73 -11.83
C SER A 32 1.93 1.50 -11.08
N GLY A 33 3.00 0.84 -10.65
CA GLY A 33 4.22 1.45 -10.11
C GLY A 33 3.96 2.47 -8.99
N GLU A 34 4.41 3.70 -9.21
CA GLU A 34 4.32 4.82 -8.25
C GLU A 34 2.89 5.33 -8.00
N VAL A 35 1.95 5.06 -8.91
CA VAL A 35 0.58 5.55 -8.84
C VAL A 35 -0.17 4.96 -7.64
N THR A 36 0.14 3.72 -7.28
CA THR A 36 -0.53 2.96 -6.21
C THR A 36 0.44 2.48 -5.13
N ALA A 37 1.68 2.98 -5.12
CA ALA A 37 2.76 2.45 -4.29
C ALA A 37 2.43 2.46 -2.79
N HIS A 38 1.96 3.58 -2.24
CA HIS A 38 1.62 3.69 -0.80
C HIS A 38 0.41 2.88 -0.39
N LEU A 39 -0.51 2.65 -1.32
CA LEU A 39 -1.73 1.90 -1.09
C LEU A 39 -1.42 0.39 -1.09
N ILE A 40 -0.86 -0.10 -2.19
CA ILE A 40 -0.55 -1.53 -2.34
C ILE A 40 0.58 -1.92 -1.39
N GLY A 41 1.61 -1.08 -1.31
CA GLY A 41 2.84 -1.37 -0.58
C GLY A 41 3.80 -2.24 -1.39
N PHE A 42 4.69 -2.93 -0.67
CA PHE A 42 5.67 -3.83 -1.26
C PHE A 42 5.96 -5.04 -0.36
N THR A 43 6.50 -6.10 -0.95
CA THR A 43 6.97 -7.29 -0.25
C THR A 43 8.49 -7.30 -0.09
N ASN A 44 9.00 -8.06 0.88
CA ASN A 44 10.43 -8.35 1.00
C ASN A 44 10.88 -9.45 0.02
N VAL A 45 12.17 -9.82 0.09
CA VAL A 45 12.76 -10.90 -0.72
C VAL A 45 12.19 -12.29 -0.42
N ASP A 46 11.55 -12.45 0.74
CA ASP A 46 10.89 -13.68 1.18
C ASP A 46 9.38 -13.65 0.90
N SER A 47 8.92 -12.71 0.08
CA SER A 47 7.51 -12.53 -0.32
C SER A 47 6.55 -12.20 0.83
N GLN A 48 7.05 -11.66 1.95
CA GLN A 48 6.24 -11.17 3.06
C GLN A 48 5.91 -9.69 2.85
N GLY A 49 4.65 -9.32 3.04
CA GLY A 49 4.17 -7.94 2.95
C GLY A 49 4.75 -7.05 4.04
N ILE A 50 5.40 -5.95 3.65
CA ILE A 50 6.06 -5.01 4.57
C ILE A 50 5.26 -3.72 4.77
N GLU A 51 4.52 -3.30 3.75
CA GLU A 51 3.74 -2.07 3.75
C GLU A 51 2.39 -2.24 3.05
N GLY A 52 1.49 -1.27 3.26
CA GLY A 52 0.22 -1.16 2.56
C GLY A 52 -0.68 -2.39 2.68
N VAL A 53 -1.45 -2.62 1.63
CA VAL A 53 -2.32 -3.79 1.46
C VAL A 53 -1.54 -5.10 1.58
N GLU A 54 -0.33 -5.18 1.03
CA GLU A 54 0.50 -6.40 1.08
C GLU A 54 0.74 -6.82 2.54
N LYS A 55 1.02 -5.88 3.45
CA LYS A 55 1.17 -6.20 4.87
C LYS A 55 -0.16 -6.42 5.58
N SER A 56 -1.16 -5.57 5.33
CA SER A 56 -2.46 -5.68 5.98
C SER A 56 -3.17 -7.00 5.68
N PHE A 57 -2.98 -7.53 4.47
CA PHE A 57 -3.59 -8.76 3.99
C PHE A 57 -2.57 -9.87 3.75
N ASP A 58 -1.37 -9.80 4.34
CA ASP A 58 -0.28 -10.77 4.14
C ASP A 58 -0.76 -12.21 4.37
N LYS A 59 -1.50 -12.46 5.46
CA LYS A 59 -2.07 -13.78 5.77
C LYS A 59 -3.09 -14.29 4.73
N TRP A 60 -3.82 -13.38 4.10
CA TRP A 60 -4.80 -13.71 3.06
C TRP A 60 -4.11 -14.02 1.72
N LEU A 61 -3.04 -13.28 1.42
CA LEU A 61 -2.27 -13.33 0.18
C LEU A 61 -1.19 -14.43 0.15
N THR A 62 -0.70 -14.87 1.31
CA THR A 62 0.37 -15.89 1.40
C THR A 62 -0.18 -17.32 1.47
N GLY A 63 -1.44 -17.51 1.87
CA GLY A 63 -2.02 -18.83 2.11
C GLY A 63 -1.34 -19.54 3.30
N GLN A 64 -1.43 -20.87 3.35
CA GLN A 64 -0.72 -21.67 4.34
C GLN A 64 0.27 -22.61 3.63
N PRO A 65 1.57 -22.56 3.98
CA PRO A 65 2.55 -23.46 3.38
C PRO A 65 2.21 -24.90 3.76
N GLY A 66 2.35 -25.81 2.80
CA GLY A 66 2.30 -27.24 3.07
C GLY A 66 3.55 -27.67 3.82
N GLU A 67 3.43 -28.73 4.62
CA GLU A 67 4.56 -29.32 5.34
C GLU A 67 4.80 -30.73 4.84
N ARG A 68 6.07 -31.08 4.56
CA ARG A 68 6.44 -32.45 4.19
C ARG A 68 7.55 -32.95 5.10
N ILE A 69 7.28 -34.05 5.80
CA ILE A 69 8.26 -34.73 6.63
C ILE A 69 8.92 -35.82 5.80
N VAL A 70 10.24 -35.72 5.62
CA VAL A 70 11.02 -36.64 4.77
C VAL A 70 12.12 -37.33 5.57
N ARG A 71 12.31 -38.63 5.37
CA ARG A 71 13.43 -39.40 5.93
C ARG A 71 14.62 -39.34 4.98
N LYS A 72 15.78 -38.90 5.48
CA LYS A 72 17.02 -38.74 4.70
C LYS A 72 18.07 -39.79 5.08
N ASP A 73 18.90 -40.20 4.12
CA ASP A 73 20.06 -41.07 4.35
C ASP A 73 21.26 -40.28 4.93
N ARG A 74 22.37 -40.97 5.27
CA ARG A 74 23.61 -40.32 5.77
C ARG A 74 24.27 -39.39 4.75
N TYR A 75 23.91 -39.51 3.47
CA TYR A 75 24.37 -38.68 2.36
C TYR A 75 23.36 -37.57 2.01
N GLY A 76 22.28 -37.40 2.79
CA GLY A 76 21.26 -36.36 2.61
C GLY A 76 20.20 -36.65 1.54
N ARG A 77 20.19 -37.84 0.94
CA ARG A 77 19.20 -38.24 -0.08
C ARG A 77 17.87 -38.60 0.58
N VAL A 78 16.76 -38.15 0.01
CA VAL A 78 15.41 -38.47 0.49
C VAL A 78 15.11 -39.94 0.16
N ILE A 79 14.79 -40.73 1.18
CA ILE A 79 14.48 -42.16 1.06
C ILE A 79 12.96 -42.39 1.12
N GLU A 80 12.24 -41.63 1.95
CA GLU A 80 10.84 -41.89 2.25
C GLU A 80 10.11 -40.61 2.71
N ASP A 81 8.90 -40.37 2.21
CA ASP A 81 8.02 -39.29 2.66
C ASP A 81 7.09 -39.84 3.76
N ILE A 82 7.25 -39.37 5.00
CA ILE A 82 6.56 -39.88 6.19
C ILE A 82 5.13 -39.31 6.28
N SER A 83 4.98 -38.01 6.03
CA SER A 83 3.69 -37.33 5.97
C SER A 83 3.80 -36.05 5.14
N SER A 84 2.68 -35.66 4.54
CA SER A 84 2.56 -34.43 3.75
C SER A 84 1.23 -33.75 4.10
N THR A 85 1.30 -32.48 4.48
CA THR A 85 0.15 -31.58 4.60
C THR A 85 0.15 -30.70 3.35
N ASP A 86 -0.96 -30.67 2.62
CA ASP A 86 -1.09 -29.86 1.41
C ASP A 86 -1.11 -28.37 1.75
N SER A 87 -0.53 -27.55 0.88
CA SER A 87 -0.56 -26.10 1.01
C SER A 87 -1.96 -25.56 0.72
N GLN A 88 -2.43 -24.61 1.51
CA GLN A 88 -3.62 -23.83 1.16
C GLN A 88 -3.23 -22.72 0.18
N ALA A 89 -3.94 -22.66 -0.95
CA ALA A 89 -3.70 -21.67 -1.98
C ALA A 89 -3.99 -20.24 -1.48
N ALA A 90 -3.18 -19.29 -1.93
CA ALA A 90 -3.42 -17.88 -1.71
C ALA A 90 -4.78 -17.45 -2.31
N HIS A 91 -5.44 -16.52 -1.63
CA HIS A 91 -6.68 -15.93 -2.13
C HIS A 91 -6.41 -14.64 -2.89
N ASN A 92 -7.17 -14.41 -3.96
CA ASN A 92 -7.18 -13.13 -4.65
C ASN A 92 -7.87 -12.07 -3.79
N LEU A 93 -7.40 -10.83 -3.89
CA LEU A 93 -7.98 -9.67 -3.22
C LEU A 93 -8.37 -8.63 -4.27
N ALA A 94 -9.66 -8.33 -4.35
CA ALA A 94 -10.15 -7.19 -5.13
C ALA A 94 -10.21 -5.96 -4.22
N LEU A 95 -9.55 -4.88 -4.63
CA LEU A 95 -9.59 -3.61 -3.92
C LEU A 95 -10.80 -2.78 -4.38
N SER A 96 -11.25 -1.86 -3.54
CA SER A 96 -12.28 -0.87 -3.87
C SER A 96 -11.80 0.23 -4.83
N ILE A 97 -10.54 0.17 -5.24
CA ILE A 97 -9.84 1.26 -5.91
C ILE A 97 -10.08 1.14 -7.42
N ASP A 98 -10.59 2.21 -8.03
CA ASP A 98 -10.67 2.31 -9.49
C ASP A 98 -9.34 2.85 -10.01
N GLU A 99 -8.62 2.02 -10.76
CA GLU A 99 -7.30 2.36 -11.33
C GLU A 99 -7.34 3.65 -12.16
N ARG A 100 -8.44 3.95 -12.85
CA ARG A 100 -8.57 5.14 -13.69
C ARG A 100 -8.69 6.39 -12.84
N LEU A 101 -9.51 6.33 -11.79
CA LEU A 101 -9.66 7.44 -10.84
C LEU A 101 -8.38 7.65 -10.06
N GLN A 102 -7.72 6.57 -9.65
CA GLN A 102 -6.42 6.62 -8.98
C GLN A 102 -5.37 7.31 -9.85
N ALA A 103 -5.23 6.92 -11.12
CA ALA A 103 -4.25 7.52 -12.03
C ALA A 103 -4.54 9.01 -12.26
N LEU A 104 -5.82 9.38 -12.38
CA LEU A 104 -6.25 10.77 -12.50
C LEU A 104 -5.88 11.58 -11.25
N VAL A 105 -6.26 11.10 -10.06
CA VAL A 105 -5.99 11.76 -8.78
C VAL A 105 -4.49 11.92 -8.55
N TYR A 106 -3.71 10.86 -8.80
CA TYR A 106 -2.25 10.90 -8.67
C TYR A 106 -1.63 11.95 -9.59
N ARG A 107 -2.03 11.99 -10.88
CA ARG A 107 -1.51 12.96 -11.84
C ARG A 107 -1.78 14.39 -11.41
N GLU A 108 -3.02 14.71 -11.07
CA GLU A 108 -3.39 16.08 -10.68
C GLU A 108 -2.74 16.49 -9.36
N LEU A 109 -2.66 15.57 -8.38
CA LEU A 109 -1.96 15.82 -7.11
C LEU A 109 -0.47 16.08 -7.33
N ASN A 110 0.19 15.25 -8.14
CA ASN A 110 1.60 15.39 -8.42
C ASN A 110 1.90 16.71 -9.16
N ASN A 111 1.07 17.07 -10.14
CA ASN A 111 1.15 18.36 -10.82
C ASN A 111 0.96 19.53 -9.86
N ALA A 112 -0.02 19.45 -8.95
CA ALA A 112 -0.28 20.50 -7.96
C ALA A 112 0.87 20.65 -6.96
N VAL A 113 1.44 19.55 -6.46
CA VAL A 113 2.59 19.59 -5.55
C VAL A 113 3.82 20.17 -6.25
N ALA A 114 4.11 19.74 -7.48
CA ALA A 114 5.23 20.26 -8.27
C ALA A 114 5.06 21.75 -8.60
N PHE A 115 3.86 22.17 -9.04
CA PHE A 115 3.56 23.55 -9.39
C PHE A 115 3.71 24.50 -8.19
N ASN A 116 3.19 24.09 -7.03
CA ASN A 116 3.24 24.89 -5.80
C ASN A 116 4.55 24.74 -5.03
N LYS A 117 5.47 23.86 -5.47
CA LYS A 117 6.68 23.47 -4.73
C LYS A 117 6.37 23.06 -3.29
N ALA A 118 5.26 22.34 -3.11
CA ALA A 118 4.89 21.82 -1.80
C ALA A 118 5.82 20.67 -1.40
N GLU A 119 6.03 20.48 -0.10
CA GLU A 119 6.83 19.37 0.41
C GLU A 119 6.16 18.02 0.16
N SER A 120 4.84 17.97 0.35
CA SER A 120 4.02 16.79 0.11
C SER A 120 2.56 17.16 -0.11
N GLY A 121 1.77 16.20 -0.56
CA GLY A 121 0.31 16.29 -0.68
C GLY A 121 -0.32 14.91 -0.62
N SER A 122 -1.57 14.87 -0.16
CA SER A 122 -2.37 13.65 -0.04
C SER A 122 -3.78 13.92 -0.58
N ALA A 123 -4.37 12.94 -1.26
CA ALA A 123 -5.72 13.02 -1.78
C ALA A 123 -6.45 11.69 -1.59
N VAL A 124 -7.70 11.77 -1.12
CA VAL A 124 -8.57 10.61 -0.90
C VAL A 124 -9.91 10.87 -1.57
N LEU A 125 -10.38 9.87 -2.33
CA LEU A 125 -11.70 9.86 -2.94
C LEU A 125 -12.50 8.71 -2.35
N VAL A 126 -13.69 9.03 -1.84
CA VAL A 126 -14.58 8.09 -1.17
C VAL A 126 -15.96 8.14 -1.83
N ASP A 127 -16.56 6.98 -2.05
CA ASP A 127 -17.97 6.87 -2.42
C ASP A 127 -18.86 7.13 -1.19
N VAL A 128 -19.74 8.12 -1.28
CA VAL A 128 -20.61 8.54 -0.17
C VAL A 128 -21.69 7.51 0.16
N ASN A 129 -22.08 6.69 -0.82
CA ASN A 129 -23.16 5.71 -0.69
C ASN A 129 -22.64 4.38 -0.14
N THR A 130 -21.47 3.92 -0.61
CA THR A 130 -20.89 2.63 -0.17
C THR A 130 -19.85 2.79 0.94
N GLY A 131 -19.26 3.96 1.11
CA GLY A 131 -18.14 4.21 2.02
C GLY A 131 -16.81 3.68 1.50
N GLU A 132 -16.76 3.18 0.26
CA GLU A 132 -15.57 2.62 -0.35
C GLU A 132 -14.56 3.71 -0.74
N VAL A 133 -13.26 3.41 -0.56
CA VAL A 133 -12.19 4.29 -1.03
C VAL A 133 -11.92 3.98 -2.49
N LEU A 134 -12.27 4.90 -3.38
CA LEU A 134 -12.11 4.78 -4.83
C LEU A 134 -10.70 5.16 -5.30
N ALA A 135 -10.06 6.11 -4.62
CA ALA A 135 -8.68 6.49 -4.86
C ALA A 135 -8.01 7.02 -3.58
N MET A 136 -6.72 6.72 -3.43
CA MET A 136 -5.87 7.20 -2.35
C MET A 136 -4.46 7.42 -2.89
N ALA A 137 -4.04 8.67 -3.04
CA ALA A 137 -2.75 9.01 -3.61
C ALA A 137 -1.98 9.98 -2.71
N ASN A 138 -0.66 9.81 -2.65
CA ASN A 138 0.25 10.75 -2.00
C ASN A 138 1.34 11.17 -3.00
N SER A 139 1.85 12.39 -2.84
CA SER A 139 3.06 12.87 -3.50
C SER A 139 3.99 13.49 -2.44
N PRO A 140 5.30 13.21 -2.44
CA PRO A 140 6.04 12.36 -3.38
C PRO A 140 5.71 10.86 -3.22
N SER A 141 5.87 10.10 -4.30
CA SER A 141 5.71 8.64 -4.35
C SER A 141 7.02 7.94 -4.72
N TYR A 142 6.99 6.61 -4.81
CA TYR A 142 8.14 5.76 -5.10
C TYR A 142 7.77 4.59 -6.01
N ASN A 143 8.75 4.01 -6.70
CA ASN A 143 8.52 2.84 -7.52
C ASN A 143 8.74 1.55 -6.69
N PRO A 144 7.69 0.77 -6.37
CA PRO A 144 7.83 -0.44 -5.55
C PRO A 144 8.60 -1.57 -6.27
N ASN A 145 8.73 -1.51 -7.60
CA ASN A 145 9.55 -2.46 -8.34
C ASN A 145 11.06 -2.17 -8.20
N ASN A 146 11.43 -0.93 -7.87
CA ASN A 146 12.81 -0.49 -7.64
C ASN A 146 12.91 0.47 -6.45
N LEU A 147 13.15 -0.11 -5.27
CA LEU A 147 13.29 0.63 -4.01
C LEU A 147 14.70 1.24 -3.81
N ALA A 148 15.65 0.97 -4.72
CA ALA A 148 17.02 1.44 -4.56
C ALA A 148 17.07 2.98 -4.62
N GLY A 149 17.58 3.60 -3.56
CA GLY A 149 17.71 5.06 -3.48
C GLY A 149 16.42 5.81 -3.12
N THR A 150 15.34 5.11 -2.78
CA THR A 150 14.09 5.76 -2.34
C THR A 150 14.24 6.27 -0.90
N PRO A 151 13.97 7.55 -0.61
CA PRO A 151 14.00 8.06 0.75
C PRO A 151 12.82 7.51 1.55
N LYS A 152 13.06 7.13 2.82
CA LYS A 152 12.03 6.56 3.71
C LYS A 152 10.79 7.45 3.85
N ASP A 153 10.98 8.77 3.79
CA ASP A 153 9.88 9.73 3.91
C ASP A 153 8.93 9.72 2.70
N ALA A 154 9.42 9.35 1.52
CA ALA A 154 8.56 9.14 0.34
C ALA A 154 7.81 7.81 0.39
N MET A 155 8.25 6.85 1.23
CA MET A 155 7.59 5.55 1.37
C MET A 155 6.35 5.61 2.25
N ARG A 156 6.29 6.60 3.13
CA ARG A 156 5.23 6.77 4.12
C ARG A 156 3.88 7.06 3.46
N ASN A 157 2.86 6.28 3.82
CA ASN A 157 1.48 6.59 3.42
C ASN A 157 0.92 7.74 4.27
N ARG A 158 1.11 8.97 3.78
CA ARG A 158 0.71 10.20 4.50
C ARG A 158 -0.79 10.31 4.74
N THR A 159 -1.61 9.76 3.85
CA THR A 159 -3.06 9.74 4.02
C THR A 159 -3.50 9.12 5.36
N ILE A 160 -2.80 8.07 5.81
CA ILE A 160 -3.18 7.30 7.00
C ILE A 160 -2.31 7.66 8.21
N THR A 161 -1.05 8.04 7.97
CA THR A 161 -0.06 8.23 9.05
C THR A 161 0.09 9.68 9.50
N ASP A 162 -0.22 10.66 8.64
CA ASP A 162 -0.05 12.08 8.98
C ASP A 162 -1.30 12.60 9.67
N VAL A 163 -1.09 13.29 10.78
CA VAL A 163 -2.14 13.99 11.52
C VAL A 163 -1.90 15.48 11.38
N PHE A 164 -2.95 16.23 11.06
CA PHE A 164 -2.91 17.68 10.96
C PHE A 164 -4.19 18.28 11.56
N GLU A 165 -4.10 19.55 11.96
CA GLU A 165 -5.26 20.29 12.46
C GLU A 165 -6.21 20.60 11.29
N PRO A 166 -7.47 20.12 11.31
CA PRO A 166 -8.37 20.22 10.15
C PRO A 166 -8.86 21.66 9.87
N GLY A 167 -8.61 22.60 10.78
CA GLY A 167 -8.86 24.03 10.54
C GLY A 167 -10.31 24.32 10.14
N SER A 168 -10.53 25.00 9.01
CA SER A 168 -11.88 25.39 8.58
C SER A 168 -12.74 24.24 8.06
N THR A 169 -12.19 23.04 7.81
CA THR A 169 -12.96 21.91 7.25
C THR A 169 -13.96 21.32 8.24
N VAL A 170 -13.79 21.55 9.56
CA VAL A 170 -14.73 21.07 10.60
C VAL A 170 -15.93 22.00 10.83
N LYS A 171 -15.91 23.23 10.29
CA LYS A 171 -16.98 24.22 10.48
C LYS A 171 -18.37 23.71 10.09
N PRO A 172 -18.56 22.94 8.99
CA PRO A 172 -19.85 22.37 8.66
C PRO A 172 -20.44 21.52 9.79
N MET A 173 -19.64 20.77 10.54
CA MET A 173 -20.11 19.97 11.68
C MET A 173 -20.59 20.86 12.83
N VAL A 174 -19.89 21.97 13.09
CA VAL A 174 -20.31 22.96 14.10
C VAL A 174 -21.62 23.62 13.70
N VAL A 175 -21.78 23.98 12.42
CA VAL A 175 -23.03 24.54 11.87
C VAL A 175 -24.17 23.53 11.97
N MET A 176 -23.93 22.26 11.61
CA MET A 176 -24.92 21.19 11.74
C MET A 176 -25.39 21.06 13.19
N THR A 177 -24.47 21.10 14.15
CA THR A 177 -24.80 21.06 15.58
C THR A 177 -25.61 22.29 16.03
N ALA A 178 -25.26 23.48 15.53
CA ALA A 178 -25.97 24.72 15.84
C ALA A 178 -27.41 24.72 15.29
N LEU A 179 -27.60 24.22 14.07
CA LEU A 179 -28.91 24.02 13.45
C LEU A 179 -29.71 22.95 14.20
N GLN A 180 -29.08 21.82 14.55
CA GLN A 180 -29.74 20.73 15.30
C GLN A 180 -30.22 21.18 16.68
N ARG A 181 -29.43 22.03 17.37
CA ARG A 181 -29.80 22.62 18.66
C ARG A 181 -30.74 23.82 18.52
N SER A 182 -31.20 24.14 17.31
CA SER A 182 -32.02 25.32 16.99
C SER A 182 -31.43 26.65 17.49
N ALA A 183 -30.11 26.71 17.70
CA ALA A 183 -29.40 27.91 18.13
C ALA A 183 -29.29 28.94 16.99
N VAL A 184 -29.39 28.48 15.75
CA VAL A 184 -29.35 29.29 14.53
C VAL A 184 -30.43 28.78 13.56
N SER A 185 -31.11 29.68 12.84
CA SER A 185 -32.06 29.36 11.77
C SER A 185 -31.37 29.42 10.41
N SER A 186 -31.77 28.58 9.43
CA SER A 186 -31.11 28.49 8.12
C SER A 186 -31.09 29.81 7.34
N THR A 187 -31.95 30.77 7.69
CA THR A 187 -32.01 32.11 7.09
C THR A 187 -30.90 33.05 7.58
N LYS A 188 -30.30 32.77 8.75
CA LYS A 188 -29.16 33.54 9.30
C LYS A 188 -27.92 32.65 9.30
N ILE A 189 -27.38 32.34 8.13
CA ILE A 189 -26.06 31.67 8.06
C ILE A 189 -25.01 32.67 8.56
N PRO A 190 -24.34 32.42 9.69
CA PRO A 190 -23.30 33.31 10.17
C PRO A 190 -22.14 33.28 9.16
N ARG A 191 -21.78 34.46 8.64
CA ARG A 191 -20.63 34.63 7.76
C ARG A 191 -19.38 34.40 8.60
N PHE A 192 -18.78 33.21 8.52
CA PHE A 192 -17.52 32.90 9.20
C PHE A 192 -16.37 33.65 8.52
N SER A 193 -16.10 34.90 8.93
CA SER A 193 -14.83 35.57 8.61
C SER A 193 -13.70 34.88 9.36
N ALA A 194 -12.57 34.64 8.69
CA ALA A 194 -11.37 34.07 9.28
C ALA A 194 -10.96 34.87 10.54
N VAL A 195 -10.99 34.23 11.71
CA VAL A 195 -10.52 34.84 12.94
C VAL A 195 -9.00 34.75 12.94
N SER A 196 -8.35 35.88 12.69
CA SER A 196 -6.94 36.10 12.98
C SER A 196 -6.71 35.87 14.48
N SER A 197 -5.79 34.94 14.76
CA SER A 197 -5.04 34.73 16.01
C SER A 197 -5.43 35.62 17.20
N THR A 198 -6.32 35.13 18.06
CA THR A 198 -6.47 35.67 19.42
C THR A 198 -5.89 34.67 20.41
N LYS A 199 -4.79 35.09 21.04
CA LYS A 199 -4.01 34.36 22.04
C LYS A 199 -4.86 34.18 23.30
N ILE A 200 -5.25 32.96 23.64
CA ILE A 200 -5.86 32.64 24.93
C ILE A 200 -4.71 32.43 25.92
N ARG A 201 -4.60 33.30 26.93
CA ARG A 201 -3.75 33.04 28.10
C ARG A 201 -4.47 32.05 29.02
N CYS A 202 -3.74 31.02 29.46
CA CYS A 202 -4.14 30.11 30.52
C CYS A 202 -4.46 30.86 31.81
#